data_AF-A0A6N9BG47-F1
#
_entry.id   AF-A0A6N9BG47-F1
#
_cell.length_a   1.000
_cell.length_b   1.000
_cell.length_c   1.000
_cell.angle_alpha   90.00
_cell.angle_beta   90.00
_cell.angle_gamma   90.00
#
_symmetry.space_group_name_H-M   'P 1'
#
loop_
_entity.id
_entity.type
_entity.pdbx_description
1 polymer ?
#
loop_
_entity_poly.entity_id
_entity_poly.type
_entity_poly.pdbx_seq_one_letter_code
_entity_poly.pdbx_strand_id
1 'polypeptide(L)'
;MEVAHDEDKARIHQWDGKLIREWELLRFREGVDPATVEFDPGYAPEAARSYARFTAMREAGTLPAGVRFQVCLPTPMAVGYWFVSPSCRPDFFAAYERAFKADLAKICAAIPPDDLAIQWDVCQEVLAWEGYFPNRPPSYKQDITAMLARLGNAVPEPAELGYHLCYGTPKDEHVVMPTDLANTVEITHGFVAGLERSLQFVHVPAPKHRDDAAYYAPLADLRLPEGCELYLGVIHHDDREGDRRRIAAASRT
;
A
#
# COMPACT_ATOMS: atom_id res chain seq x y z
N MET A 1 9.71 -20.70 -9.31
CA MET A 1 8.96 -21.15 -8.12
C MET A 1 8.24 -22.46 -8.43
N GLU A 2 7.81 -23.18 -7.41
CA GLU A 2 6.97 -24.39 -7.46
C GLU A 2 5.89 -24.33 -6.40
N VAL A 3 4.88 -25.20 -6.48
CA VAL A 3 3.83 -25.31 -5.49
C VAL A 3 4.35 -26.03 -4.25
N ALA A 4 4.11 -25.48 -3.06
CA ALA A 4 4.45 -26.09 -1.78
C ALA A 4 3.31 -27.03 -1.32
N HIS A 5 3.22 -28.22 -1.91
CA HIS A 5 2.15 -29.19 -1.63
C HIS A 5 2.13 -29.71 -0.19
N ASP A 6 3.25 -29.56 0.53
CA ASP A 6 3.46 -29.97 1.91
C ASP A 6 3.12 -28.88 2.94
N GLU A 7 2.67 -27.70 2.49
CA GLU A 7 2.29 -26.59 3.37
C GLU A 7 0.78 -26.32 3.38
N ASP A 8 0.34 -25.64 4.45
CA ASP A 8 -1.03 -25.16 4.54
C ASP A 8 -1.37 -24.19 3.40
N LYS A 9 -2.58 -24.35 2.85
CA LYS A 9 -3.14 -23.44 1.86
C LYS A 9 -3.29 -22.02 2.43
N ALA A 10 -3.09 -21.02 1.58
CA ALA A 10 -3.54 -19.66 1.85
C ALA A 10 -5.07 -19.62 1.90
N ARG A 11 -5.60 -18.85 2.84
CA ARG A 11 -7.04 -18.63 3.00
C ARG A 11 -7.30 -17.14 3.24
N ILE A 12 -8.19 -16.56 2.45
CA ILE A 12 -8.76 -15.23 2.74
C ILE A 12 -10.09 -15.44 3.43
N HIS A 13 -10.18 -14.96 4.67
CA HIS A 13 -11.45 -14.77 5.36
C HIS A 13 -11.84 -13.28 5.30
N GLN A 14 -13.12 -13.01 5.11
CA GLN A 14 -13.72 -11.69 5.28
C GLN A 14 -13.77 -11.33 6.78
N TRP A 15 -14.04 -10.06 7.10
CA TRP A 15 -14.11 -9.56 8.48
C TRP A 15 -15.11 -10.33 9.37
N ASP A 16 -16.13 -10.95 8.77
CA ASP A 16 -17.15 -11.78 9.43
C ASP A 16 -16.74 -13.27 9.57
N GLY A 17 -15.51 -13.61 9.18
CA GLY A 17 -14.96 -14.97 9.22
C GLY A 17 -15.31 -15.81 7.98
N LYS A 18 -16.05 -15.30 7.00
CA LYS A 18 -16.42 -16.05 5.80
C LYS A 18 -15.21 -16.31 4.91
N LEU A 19 -14.96 -17.58 4.58
CA LEU A 19 -13.93 -17.95 3.58
C LEU A 19 -14.32 -17.39 2.20
N ILE A 20 -13.49 -16.50 1.67
CA ILE A 20 -13.66 -15.91 0.35
C ILE A 20 -13.00 -16.79 -0.71
N ARG A 21 -11.77 -17.24 -0.45
CA ARG A 21 -10.96 -17.99 -1.40
C ARG A 21 -9.85 -18.75 -0.67
N GLU A 22 -9.47 -19.91 -1.22
CA GLU A 22 -8.28 -20.67 -0.84
C GLU A 22 -7.44 -21.05 -2.06
N TRP A 23 -6.13 -21.20 -1.89
CA TRP A 23 -5.21 -21.68 -2.93
C TRP A 23 -3.89 -22.17 -2.33
N GLU A 24 -3.11 -22.91 -3.12
CA GLU A 24 -1.79 -23.44 -2.71
C GLU A 24 -0.71 -22.34 -2.77
N LEU A 25 0.23 -22.39 -1.83
CA LEU A 25 1.35 -21.45 -1.75
C LEU A 25 2.49 -21.88 -2.67
N LEU A 26 3.32 -20.90 -3.04
CA LEU A 26 4.51 -21.08 -3.86
C LEU A 26 5.77 -20.99 -3.01
N ARG A 27 6.80 -21.74 -3.40
CA ARG A 27 8.16 -21.66 -2.86
C ARG A 27 9.22 -21.60 -3.97
N PHE A 28 10.45 -21.26 -3.62
CA PHE A 28 11.56 -21.43 -4.55
C PHE A 28 11.78 -22.93 -4.82
N ARG A 29 12.19 -23.27 -6.04
CA ARG A 29 12.55 -24.66 -6.37
C ARG A 29 13.84 -25.02 -5.65
N GLU A 30 14.01 -26.28 -5.33
CA GLU A 30 15.27 -26.78 -4.76
C GLU A 30 16.47 -26.40 -5.66
N GLY A 31 17.56 -25.96 -5.04
CA GLY A 31 18.79 -25.56 -5.72
C GLY A 31 18.75 -24.19 -6.42
N VAL A 32 17.62 -23.48 -6.41
CA VAL A 32 17.56 -22.10 -6.90
C VAL A 32 18.06 -21.15 -5.83
N ASP A 33 19.05 -20.33 -6.15
CA ASP A 33 19.47 -19.19 -5.32
C ASP A 33 18.48 -18.02 -5.52
N PRO A 34 17.68 -17.64 -4.50
CA PRO A 34 16.74 -16.52 -4.59
C PRO A 34 17.38 -15.19 -4.99
N ALA A 35 18.66 -14.97 -4.66
CA ALA A 35 19.37 -13.74 -5.00
C ALA A 35 19.54 -13.55 -6.52
N THR A 36 19.57 -14.66 -7.27
CA THR A 36 19.73 -14.67 -8.74
C THR A 36 18.40 -14.65 -9.49
N VAL A 37 17.28 -14.83 -8.79
CA VAL A 37 15.96 -14.82 -9.42
C VAL A 37 15.60 -13.39 -9.83
N GLU A 38 15.16 -13.27 -11.07
CA GLU A 38 14.59 -12.06 -11.63
C GLU A 38 13.07 -12.18 -11.70
N PHE A 39 12.41 -11.13 -11.23
CA PHE A 39 10.96 -10.96 -11.37
C PHE A 39 10.68 -9.73 -12.22
N ASP A 40 9.57 -9.75 -12.93
CA ASP A 40 9.04 -8.58 -13.63
C ASP A 40 7.66 -8.24 -13.04
N PRO A 41 7.54 -7.18 -12.23
CA PRO A 41 6.25 -6.71 -11.72
C PRO A 41 5.32 -6.20 -12.82
N GLY A 42 5.88 -5.70 -13.94
CA GLY A 42 5.12 -5.31 -15.13
C GLY A 42 4.36 -3.97 -15.04
N TYR A 43 4.65 -3.09 -14.08
CA TYR A 43 3.97 -1.80 -13.94
C TYR A 43 4.49 -0.75 -14.91
N ALA A 44 5.79 -0.76 -15.24
CA ALA A 44 6.39 0.28 -16.06
C ALA A 44 5.77 0.45 -17.46
N PRO A 45 5.52 -0.62 -18.25
CA PRO A 45 4.88 -0.48 -19.56
C PRO A 45 3.47 0.12 -19.46
N GLU A 46 2.73 -0.24 -18.40
CA GLU A 46 1.37 0.21 -18.17
C GLU A 46 1.29 1.65 -17.68
N ALA A 47 2.23 2.05 -16.82
CA ALA A 47 2.38 3.45 -16.39
C ALA A 47 2.68 4.35 -17.60
N ALA A 48 3.63 3.97 -18.47
CA ALA A 48 3.95 4.72 -19.67
C ALA A 48 2.74 4.84 -20.63
N ARG A 49 2.03 3.74 -20.86
CA ARG A 49 0.82 3.73 -21.70
C ARG A 49 -0.29 4.61 -21.13
N SER A 50 -0.48 4.59 -19.82
CA SER A 50 -1.49 5.38 -19.12
C SER A 50 -1.13 6.87 -19.10
N TYR A 51 0.14 7.19 -18.89
CA TYR A 51 0.65 8.56 -18.94
C TYR A 51 0.43 9.21 -20.31
N ALA A 52 0.67 8.48 -21.41
CA ALA A 52 0.40 9.00 -22.76
C ALA A 52 -1.09 9.36 -22.98
N ARG A 53 -2.02 8.64 -22.34
CA ARG A 53 -3.45 8.97 -22.38
C ARG A 53 -3.77 10.19 -21.51
N PHE A 54 -3.17 10.24 -20.32
CA PHE A 54 -3.31 11.35 -19.39
C PHE A 54 -2.86 12.67 -20.02
N THR A 55 -1.69 12.69 -20.66
CA THR A 55 -1.17 13.89 -21.35
C THR A 55 -2.09 14.30 -22.50
N ALA A 56 -2.56 13.36 -23.32
CA ALA A 56 -3.51 13.65 -24.39
C ALA A 56 -4.83 14.24 -23.87
N MET A 57 -5.36 13.74 -22.75
CA MET A 57 -6.56 14.30 -22.11
C MET A 57 -6.33 15.71 -21.55
N ARG A 58 -5.12 15.97 -21.03
CA ARG A 58 -4.73 17.30 -20.53
C ARG A 58 -4.55 18.30 -21.69
N GLU A 59 -3.91 17.90 -22.78
CA GLU A 59 -3.76 18.70 -24.01
C GLU A 59 -5.11 19.02 -24.66
N ALA A 60 -6.08 18.10 -24.58
CA ALA A 60 -7.45 18.31 -25.02
C ALA A 60 -8.29 19.17 -24.06
N GLY A 61 -7.73 19.60 -22.91
CA GLY A 61 -8.43 20.41 -21.90
C GLY A 61 -9.47 19.65 -21.08
N THR A 62 -9.50 18.30 -21.17
CA THR A 62 -10.39 17.47 -20.33
C THR A 62 -9.88 17.39 -18.89
N LEU A 63 -8.57 17.41 -18.70
CA LEU A 63 -7.92 17.49 -17.40
C LEU A 63 -7.31 18.89 -17.19
N PRO A 64 -7.35 19.46 -15.98
CA PRO A 64 -6.73 20.75 -15.69
C PRO A 64 -5.21 20.73 -15.96
N ALA A 65 -4.66 21.88 -16.35
CA ALA A 65 -3.22 22.05 -16.37
C ALA A 65 -2.65 22.01 -14.94
N GLY A 66 -1.46 21.43 -14.77
CA GLY A 66 -0.75 21.39 -13.49
C GLY A 66 -1.11 20.22 -12.55
N VAL A 67 -2.08 19.36 -12.90
CA VAL A 67 -2.27 18.09 -12.17
C VAL A 67 -1.19 17.09 -12.58
N ARG A 68 -0.66 16.36 -11.60
CA ARG A 68 0.34 15.30 -11.77
C ARG A 68 -0.33 13.95 -12.09
N PHE A 69 0.40 13.08 -12.78
CA PHE A 69 -0.02 11.71 -13.01
C PHE A 69 0.40 10.82 -11.83
N GLN A 70 -0.57 10.16 -11.19
CA GLN A 70 -0.31 9.25 -10.07
C GLN A 70 -0.19 7.80 -10.53
N VAL A 71 0.89 7.13 -10.13
CA VAL A 71 1.08 5.68 -10.26
C VAL A 71 0.99 5.04 -8.88
N CYS A 72 0.01 4.15 -8.71
CA CYS A 72 -0.14 3.36 -7.48
C CYS A 72 0.52 2.00 -7.66
N LEU A 73 1.46 1.67 -6.79
CA LEU A 73 2.21 0.41 -6.78
C LEU A 73 1.92 -0.34 -5.49
N PRO A 74 1.65 -1.65 -5.53
CA PRO A 74 1.61 -2.43 -4.30
C PRO A 74 3.03 -2.63 -3.75
N THR A 75 3.13 -3.01 -2.49
CA THR A 75 4.39 -3.45 -1.91
C THR A 75 4.70 -4.91 -2.26
N PRO A 76 5.94 -5.39 -2.06
CA PRO A 76 6.27 -6.81 -2.19
C PRO A 76 5.41 -7.76 -1.34
N MET A 77 4.89 -7.26 -0.20
CA MET A 77 4.04 -8.05 0.69
C MET A 77 2.69 -8.40 0.08
N ALA A 78 2.16 -7.57 -0.84
CA ALA A 78 0.92 -7.86 -1.54
C ALA A 78 0.94 -9.21 -2.26
N VAL A 79 2.08 -9.60 -2.81
CA VAL A 79 2.24 -10.92 -3.42
C VAL A 79 2.68 -11.95 -2.39
N GLY A 80 3.68 -11.64 -1.55
CA GLY A 80 4.28 -12.67 -0.70
C GLY A 80 3.37 -13.18 0.43
N TYR A 81 2.50 -12.36 1.01
CA TYR A 81 1.57 -12.84 2.04
C TYR A 81 0.45 -13.71 1.50
N TRP A 82 0.09 -13.52 0.23
CA TRP A 82 -0.97 -14.28 -0.43
C TRP A 82 -0.46 -15.53 -1.13
N PHE A 83 0.66 -15.45 -1.83
CA PHE A 83 1.06 -16.50 -2.76
C PHE A 83 2.34 -17.22 -2.37
N VAL A 84 3.07 -16.75 -1.35
CA VAL A 84 4.38 -17.32 -1.00
C VAL A 84 4.34 -17.95 0.38
N SER A 85 4.91 -19.16 0.44
CA SER A 85 5.17 -19.91 1.67
C SER A 85 5.80 -19.02 2.74
N PRO A 86 5.36 -19.08 4.01
CA PRO A 86 6.00 -18.35 5.11
C PRO A 86 7.51 -18.60 5.21
N SER A 87 7.97 -19.82 4.90
CA SER A 87 9.39 -20.18 4.97
C SER A 87 10.26 -19.49 3.91
N CYS A 88 9.67 -19.14 2.76
CA CYS A 88 10.36 -18.48 1.65
C CYS A 88 10.17 -16.95 1.60
N ARG A 89 9.31 -16.39 2.46
CA ARG A 89 8.96 -14.96 2.41
C ARG A 89 10.14 -14.02 2.54
N PRO A 90 11.10 -14.19 3.47
CA PRO A 90 12.22 -13.26 3.59
C PRO A 90 13.02 -13.13 2.28
N ASP A 91 13.39 -14.27 1.68
CA ASP A 91 14.12 -14.32 0.42
C ASP A 91 13.29 -13.78 -0.75
N PHE A 92 11.99 -14.11 -0.78
CA PHE A 92 11.08 -13.59 -1.78
C PHE A 92 10.94 -12.07 -1.68
N PHE A 93 10.77 -11.50 -0.49
CA PHE A 93 10.67 -10.05 -0.30
C PHE A 93 11.94 -9.34 -0.76
N ALA A 94 13.12 -9.88 -0.45
CA ALA A 94 14.38 -9.31 -0.94
C ALA A 94 14.47 -9.33 -2.47
N ALA A 95 14.14 -10.46 -3.11
CA ALA A 95 14.17 -10.58 -4.56
C ALA A 95 13.12 -9.71 -5.27
N TYR A 96 11.92 -9.63 -4.70
CA TYR A 96 10.79 -8.91 -5.29
C TYR A 96 10.89 -7.40 -5.03
N GLU A 97 11.45 -6.95 -3.89
CA GLU A 97 11.78 -5.53 -3.64
C GLU A 97 12.79 -5.02 -4.68
N ARG A 98 13.83 -5.80 -5.00
CA ARG A 98 14.77 -5.46 -6.09
C ARG A 98 14.05 -5.28 -7.43
N ALA A 99 13.14 -6.19 -7.76
CA ALA A 99 12.38 -6.14 -8.99
C ALA A 99 11.46 -4.90 -9.05
N PHE A 100 10.76 -4.57 -7.95
CA PHE A 100 9.95 -3.36 -7.86
C PHE A 100 10.78 -2.08 -8.01
N LYS A 101 11.97 -2.02 -7.40
CA LYS A 101 12.87 -0.86 -7.56
C LYS A 101 13.35 -0.71 -9.00
N ALA A 102 13.67 -1.82 -9.67
CA ALA A 102 14.05 -1.80 -11.08
C ALA A 102 12.88 -1.35 -11.97
N ASP A 103 11.65 -1.77 -11.67
CA ASP A 103 10.47 -1.37 -12.44
C ASP A 103 10.08 0.10 -12.17
N LEU A 104 10.18 0.56 -10.92
CA LEU A 104 10.03 1.97 -10.55
C LEU A 104 11.03 2.86 -11.30
N ALA A 105 12.29 2.44 -11.41
CA ALA A 105 13.30 3.19 -12.17
C ALA A 105 12.89 3.35 -13.65
N LYS A 106 12.28 2.32 -14.26
CA LYS A 106 11.74 2.43 -15.62
C LYS A 106 10.55 3.39 -15.70
N ILE A 107 9.67 3.41 -14.70
CA ILE A 107 8.55 4.37 -14.60
C ILE A 107 9.10 5.80 -14.57
N CYS A 108 10.06 6.07 -13.68
CA CYS A 108 10.66 7.41 -13.54
C CYS A 108 11.50 7.82 -14.76
N ALA A 109 11.97 6.87 -15.57
CA ALA A 109 12.61 7.18 -16.86
C ALA A 109 11.58 7.52 -17.97
N ALA A 110 10.36 6.99 -17.87
CA ALA A 110 9.31 7.18 -18.86
C ALA A 110 8.41 8.40 -18.57
N ILE A 111 8.33 8.85 -17.31
CA ILE A 111 7.46 9.93 -16.87
C ILE A 111 8.30 11.02 -16.19
N PRO A 112 8.21 12.29 -16.61
CA PRO A 112 8.93 13.39 -15.98
C PRO A 112 8.65 13.46 -14.47
N PRO A 113 9.68 13.53 -13.61
CA PRO A 113 9.48 13.57 -12.16
C PRO A 113 8.55 14.68 -11.67
N ASP A 114 8.64 15.88 -12.25
CA ASP A 114 7.77 17.01 -11.88
C ASP A 114 6.28 16.79 -12.20
N ASP A 115 5.97 15.81 -13.04
CA ASP A 115 4.61 15.44 -13.45
C ASP A 115 4.16 14.11 -12.86
N LEU A 116 4.92 13.55 -11.91
CA LEU A 116 4.73 12.21 -11.36
C LEU A 116 4.46 12.25 -9.85
N ALA A 117 3.46 11.47 -9.44
CA ALA A 117 3.25 11.07 -8.06
C ALA A 117 3.30 9.54 -7.94
N ILE A 118 4.05 9.01 -6.98
CA ILE A 118 4.11 7.58 -6.67
C ILE A 118 3.37 7.34 -5.36
N GLN A 119 2.40 6.43 -5.39
CA GLN A 119 1.73 5.93 -4.19
C GLN A 119 2.12 4.48 -3.95
N TRP A 120 2.57 4.14 -2.74
CA TRP A 120 2.66 2.75 -2.30
C TRP A 120 1.36 2.32 -1.61
N ASP A 121 0.76 1.24 -2.08
CA ASP A 121 -0.44 0.64 -1.50
C ASP A 121 -0.05 -0.40 -0.45
N VAL A 122 -0.31 -0.06 0.81
CA VAL A 122 0.17 -0.73 2.03
C VAL A 122 -1.00 -1.45 2.70
N CYS A 123 -1.33 -2.63 2.18
CA CYS A 123 -2.50 -3.39 2.63
C CYS A 123 -2.12 -4.52 3.59
N GLN A 124 -1.21 -5.39 3.15
CA GLN A 124 -0.83 -6.59 3.91
C GLN A 124 -0.09 -6.22 5.21
N GLU A 125 0.60 -5.10 5.19
CA GLU A 125 1.24 -4.48 6.34
C GLU A 125 0.20 -4.06 7.38
N VAL A 126 -0.84 -3.33 6.96
CA VAL A 126 -1.94 -2.94 7.85
C VAL A 126 -2.63 -4.19 8.41
N LEU A 127 -2.91 -5.19 7.57
CA LEU A 127 -3.47 -6.48 8.01
C LEU A 127 -2.57 -7.22 9.01
N ALA A 128 -1.24 -7.07 8.93
CA ALA A 128 -0.32 -7.63 9.91
C ALA A 128 -0.44 -6.93 11.28
N TRP A 129 -0.67 -5.60 11.30
CA TRP A 129 -0.98 -4.85 12.53
C TRP A 129 -2.33 -5.24 13.13
N GLU A 130 -3.33 -5.46 12.29
CA GLU A 130 -4.67 -5.91 12.67
C GLU A 130 -4.72 -7.40 13.08
N GLY A 131 -3.56 -8.07 13.13
CA GLY A 131 -3.44 -9.45 13.59
C GLY A 131 -4.04 -10.49 12.65
N TYR A 132 -4.34 -10.12 11.39
CA TYR A 132 -4.99 -10.97 10.41
C TYR A 132 -4.14 -12.19 10.02
N PHE A 133 -2.82 -12.01 9.93
CA PHE A 133 -1.91 -13.09 9.58
C PHE A 133 -1.43 -13.85 10.82
N PRO A 134 -1.68 -15.17 10.90
CA PRO A 134 -1.28 -15.97 12.08
C PRO A 134 0.23 -16.15 12.18
N ASN A 135 0.93 -16.17 11.04
CA ASN A 135 2.36 -16.52 10.96
C ASN A 135 3.26 -15.27 10.79
N ARG A 136 2.93 -14.15 11.44
CA ARG A 136 3.79 -12.95 11.41
C ARG A 136 4.99 -13.13 12.35
N PRO A 137 6.22 -12.77 11.92
CA PRO A 137 7.39 -12.86 12.80
C PRO A 137 7.30 -11.82 13.93
N PRO A 138 7.96 -12.01 15.09
CA PRO A 138 8.00 -11.01 16.15
C PRO A 138 8.56 -9.65 15.70
N SER A 139 9.46 -9.65 14.71
CA SER A 139 10.08 -8.47 14.11
C SER A 139 9.21 -7.75 13.07
N TYR A 140 7.99 -8.25 12.78
CA TYR A 140 7.20 -7.78 11.63
C TYR A 140 7.07 -6.26 11.56
N LYS A 141 6.91 -5.59 12.71
CA LYS A 141 6.78 -4.13 12.73
C LYS A 141 8.02 -3.42 12.17
N GLN A 142 9.19 -3.80 12.65
CA GLN A 142 10.47 -3.23 12.24
C GLN A 142 10.81 -3.60 10.79
N ASP A 143 10.56 -4.85 10.40
CA ASP A 143 10.85 -5.32 9.04
C ASP A 143 10.00 -4.59 8.00
N ILE A 144 8.71 -4.41 8.31
CA ILE A 144 7.74 -3.72 7.45
C ILE A 144 8.09 -2.25 7.32
N THR A 145 8.29 -1.54 8.42
CA THR A 145 8.58 -0.09 8.35
C THR A 145 9.90 0.18 7.66
N ALA A 146 10.91 -0.66 7.87
CA ALA A 146 12.18 -0.59 7.15
C ALA A 146 12.01 -0.85 5.63
N MET A 147 11.17 -1.82 5.24
CA MET A 147 10.84 -2.05 3.82
C MET A 147 10.12 -0.84 3.22
N LEU A 148 9.09 -0.31 3.90
CA LEU A 148 8.34 0.85 3.43
C LEU A 148 9.25 2.08 3.25
N ALA A 149 10.16 2.32 4.19
CA ALA A 149 11.16 3.38 4.07
C ALA A 149 12.10 3.15 2.87
N ARG A 150 12.62 1.93 2.67
CA ARG A 150 13.46 1.57 1.51
C ARG A 150 12.74 1.73 0.17
N LEU A 151 11.43 1.49 0.13
CA LEU A 151 10.59 1.71 -1.05
C LEU A 151 10.34 3.20 -1.29
N GLY A 152 10.06 3.96 -0.24
CA GLY A 152 9.89 5.41 -0.30
C GLY A 152 11.15 6.11 -0.79
N ASN A 153 12.31 5.77 -0.24
CA ASN A 153 13.60 6.34 -0.61
C ASN A 153 14.06 5.97 -2.04
N ALA A 154 13.40 5.00 -2.69
CA ALA A 154 13.66 4.66 -4.08
C ALA A 154 12.94 5.58 -5.09
N VAL A 155 11.97 6.39 -4.63
CA VAL A 155 11.28 7.37 -5.48
C VAL A 155 12.17 8.61 -5.63
N PRO A 156 12.56 9.02 -6.86
CA PRO A 156 13.41 10.19 -7.05
C PRO A 156 12.63 11.49 -6.81
N GLU A 157 13.25 12.47 -6.16
CA GLU A 157 12.76 13.84 -6.20
C GLU A 157 13.04 14.45 -7.60
N PRO A 158 12.16 15.32 -8.13
CA PRO A 158 11.00 15.96 -7.49
C PRO A 158 9.64 15.21 -7.60
N ALA A 159 9.61 13.92 -7.95
CA ALA A 159 8.35 13.18 -7.94
C ALA A 159 7.75 13.12 -6.53
N GLU A 160 6.43 13.21 -6.43
CA GLU A 160 5.74 13.08 -5.15
C GLU A 160 5.75 11.63 -4.68
N LEU A 161 5.77 11.45 -3.36
CA LEU A 161 5.56 10.18 -2.69
C LEU A 161 4.36 10.29 -1.77
N GLY A 162 3.53 9.26 -1.79
CA GLY A 162 2.64 8.99 -0.69
C GLY A 162 2.41 7.51 -0.42
N TYR A 163 1.69 7.26 0.67
CA TYR A 163 1.33 5.92 1.11
C TYR A 163 -0.18 5.82 1.29
N HIS A 164 -0.77 4.75 0.76
CA HIS A 164 -2.16 4.41 1.00
C HIS A 164 -2.25 3.24 1.97
N LEU A 165 -2.69 3.52 3.20
CA LEU A 165 -2.79 2.54 4.28
C LEU A 165 -4.19 1.91 4.27
N CYS A 166 -4.38 0.81 3.53
CA CYS A 166 -5.71 0.24 3.28
C CYS A 166 -5.92 -1.11 3.96
N TYR A 167 -7.19 -1.52 4.08
CA TYR A 167 -7.61 -2.75 4.78
C TYR A 167 -8.03 -3.87 3.82
N GLY A 168 -7.72 -3.71 2.52
CA GLY A 168 -8.28 -4.53 1.44
C GLY A 168 -9.78 -4.30 1.23
N THR A 169 -10.31 -4.68 0.07
CA THR A 169 -11.74 -4.51 -0.27
C THR A 169 -12.32 -5.72 -1.04
N PRO A 170 -12.09 -6.98 -0.62
CA PRO A 170 -12.72 -8.10 -1.32
C PRO A 170 -14.25 -8.01 -1.22
N LYS A 171 -14.93 -8.03 -2.37
CA LYS A 171 -16.40 -7.88 -2.49
C LYS A 171 -16.94 -6.55 -1.93
N ASP A 172 -16.19 -5.47 -2.14
CA ASP A 172 -16.55 -4.10 -1.73
C ASP A 172 -16.66 -3.89 -0.21
N GLU A 173 -16.13 -4.81 0.59
CA GLU A 173 -16.04 -4.70 2.05
C GLU A 173 -14.60 -4.91 2.52
N HIS A 174 -14.25 -4.28 3.65
CA HIS A 174 -12.91 -4.42 4.20
C HIS A 174 -12.60 -5.84 4.70
N VAL A 175 -11.35 -6.29 4.57
CA VAL A 175 -10.92 -7.59 5.11
C VAL A 175 -11.00 -7.60 6.64
N VAL A 176 -10.77 -6.43 7.25
CA VAL A 176 -10.87 -6.18 8.68
C VAL A 176 -11.59 -4.86 8.91
N MET A 177 -12.33 -4.74 10.01
CA MET A 177 -12.95 -3.49 10.42
C MET A 177 -12.09 -2.85 11.50
N PRO A 178 -11.28 -1.83 11.17
CA PRO A 178 -10.43 -1.18 12.17
C PRO A 178 -11.26 -0.60 13.31
N THR A 179 -10.75 -0.74 14.53
CA THR A 179 -11.42 -0.19 15.72
C THR A 179 -11.27 1.33 15.77
N ASP A 180 -10.07 1.82 15.46
CA ASP A 180 -9.67 3.22 15.38
C ASP A 180 -8.45 3.35 14.42
N LEU A 181 -7.86 4.55 14.35
CA LEU A 181 -6.69 4.83 13.51
C LEU A 181 -5.32 4.67 14.22
N ALA A 182 -5.24 4.03 15.39
CA ALA A 182 -3.99 3.92 16.15
C ALA A 182 -2.92 3.13 15.38
N ASN A 183 -3.30 2.03 14.73
CA ASN A 183 -2.40 1.24 13.89
C ASN A 183 -1.86 2.05 12.70
N THR A 184 -2.73 2.85 12.07
CA THR A 184 -2.34 3.76 10.99
C THR A 184 -1.30 4.78 11.44
N VAL A 185 -1.50 5.38 12.62
CA VAL A 185 -0.55 6.34 13.20
C VAL A 185 0.80 5.66 13.47
N GLU A 186 0.79 4.49 14.12
CA GLU A 186 2.03 3.75 14.43
C GLU A 186 2.81 3.36 13.16
N ILE A 187 2.12 2.83 12.14
CA ILE A 187 2.74 2.47 10.85
C ILE A 187 3.36 3.73 10.21
N THR A 188 2.62 4.84 10.23
CA THR A 188 3.06 6.12 9.63
C THR A 188 4.34 6.63 10.28
N HIS A 189 4.36 6.75 11.61
CA HIS A 189 5.58 7.14 12.33
C HIS A 189 6.75 6.18 12.04
N GLY A 190 6.45 4.89 11.97
CA GLY A 190 7.45 3.85 11.73
C GLY A 190 8.19 4.02 10.40
N PHE A 191 7.47 4.16 9.27
CA PHE A 191 8.14 4.34 7.98
C PHE A 191 8.71 5.75 7.80
N VAL A 192 8.05 6.79 8.34
CA VAL A 192 8.53 8.18 8.25
C VAL A 192 9.90 8.34 8.91
N ALA A 193 10.14 7.64 10.03
CA ALA A 193 11.43 7.68 10.72
C ALA A 193 12.61 7.19 9.88
N GLY A 194 12.37 6.40 8.82
CA GLY A 194 13.40 5.91 7.90
C GLY A 194 13.45 6.63 6.55
N LEU A 195 12.61 7.63 6.31
CA LEU A 195 12.61 8.38 5.05
C LEU A 195 13.77 9.40 5.02
N GLU A 196 14.45 9.44 3.88
CA GLU A 196 15.56 10.36 3.59
C GLU A 196 15.19 11.44 2.56
N ARG A 197 13.92 11.47 2.14
CA ARG A 197 13.34 12.42 1.19
C ARG A 197 11.98 12.92 1.66
N SER A 198 11.45 13.95 0.99
CA SER A 198 10.14 14.54 1.34
C SER A 198 8.98 13.56 1.18
N LEU A 199 7.99 13.61 2.06
CA LEU A 199 6.74 12.85 1.94
C LEU A 199 5.62 13.83 1.63
N GLN A 200 4.86 13.61 0.56
CA GLN A 200 3.81 14.53 0.15
C GLN A 200 2.46 14.17 0.75
N PHE A 201 2.14 12.88 0.88
CA PHE A 201 0.85 12.51 1.44
C PHE A 201 0.78 11.14 2.11
N VAL A 202 -0.16 11.00 3.04
CA VAL A 202 -0.64 9.72 3.57
C VAL A 202 -2.15 9.66 3.38
N HIS A 203 -2.63 8.61 2.73
CA HIS A 203 -4.06 8.38 2.49
C HIS A 203 -4.57 7.20 3.32
N VAL A 204 -5.63 7.43 4.08
CA VAL A 204 -6.22 6.45 5.00
C VAL A 204 -7.72 6.33 4.71
N PRO A 205 -8.22 5.19 4.21
CA PRO A 205 -9.65 4.99 4.00
C PRO A 205 -10.36 4.81 5.35
N ALA A 206 -11.60 5.28 5.45
CA ALA A 206 -12.45 5.07 6.62
C ALA A 206 -13.67 4.20 6.24
N PRO A 207 -14.00 3.15 7.01
CA PRO A 207 -15.21 2.38 6.79
C PRO A 207 -16.45 3.27 6.84
N LYS A 208 -17.47 2.96 6.02
CA LYS A 208 -18.69 3.78 5.88
C LYS A 208 -19.39 4.11 7.20
N HIS A 209 -19.37 3.17 8.14
CA HIS A 209 -20.04 3.29 9.45
C HIS A 209 -19.22 4.05 10.51
N ARG A 210 -17.98 4.45 10.22
CA ARG A 210 -17.10 5.16 11.18
C ARG A 210 -17.32 6.66 11.13
N ASP A 211 -18.48 7.11 11.58
CA ASP A 211 -18.78 8.53 11.82
C ASP A 211 -18.62 8.94 13.30
N ASP A 212 -18.01 8.07 14.10
CA ASP A 212 -17.73 8.28 15.51
C ASP A 212 -16.37 8.97 15.74
N ALA A 213 -16.28 9.85 16.74
CA ALA A 213 -15.05 10.60 17.03
C ALA A 213 -13.94 9.71 17.61
N ALA A 214 -14.30 8.59 18.26
CA ALA A 214 -13.32 7.69 18.88
C ALA A 214 -12.44 7.01 17.83
N TYR A 215 -13.01 6.68 16.67
CA TYR A 215 -12.26 6.14 15.52
C TYR A 215 -11.11 7.06 15.08
N TYR A 216 -11.36 8.37 15.05
CA TYR A 216 -10.38 9.37 14.60
C TYR A 216 -9.46 9.86 15.71
N ALA A 217 -9.82 9.70 16.99
CA ALA A 217 -9.07 10.23 18.14
C ALA A 217 -7.55 9.99 18.10
N PRO A 218 -7.02 8.84 17.64
CA PRO A 218 -5.57 8.64 17.54
C PRO A 218 -4.84 9.64 16.63
N LEU A 219 -5.52 10.31 15.70
CA LEU A 219 -4.92 11.31 14.82
C LEU A 219 -4.34 12.52 15.59
N ALA A 220 -4.77 12.77 16.82
CA ALA A 220 -4.16 13.79 17.68
C ALA A 220 -2.66 13.53 17.95
N ASP A 221 -2.23 12.27 17.88
CA ASP A 221 -0.83 11.86 18.04
C ASP A 221 -0.09 11.74 16.70
N LEU A 222 -0.77 11.89 15.57
CA LEU A 222 -0.14 11.83 14.26
C LEU A 222 0.86 13.00 14.11
N ARG A 223 2.05 12.66 13.60
CA ARG A 223 3.14 13.61 13.34
C ARG A 223 3.59 13.34 11.93
N LEU A 224 3.33 14.29 11.05
CA LEU A 224 3.73 14.23 9.65
C LEU A 224 4.92 15.18 9.41
N PRO A 225 5.81 14.85 8.46
CA PRO A 225 6.83 15.78 8.00
C PRO A 225 6.22 17.10 7.51
N GLU A 226 7.02 18.17 7.51
CA GLU A 226 6.59 19.44 6.94
C GLU A 226 6.19 19.28 5.46
N GLY A 227 5.05 19.87 5.10
CA GLY A 227 4.50 19.78 3.74
C GLY A 227 3.78 18.46 3.41
N CYS A 228 3.73 17.49 4.33
CA CYS A 228 2.98 16.26 4.14
C CYS A 228 1.49 16.45 4.49
N GLU A 229 0.61 16.07 3.57
CA GLU A 229 -0.84 16.13 3.74
C GLU A 229 -1.43 14.78 4.20
N LEU A 230 -2.43 14.84 5.07
CA LEU A 230 -3.26 13.68 5.42
C LEU A 230 -4.55 13.70 4.60
N TYR A 231 -4.76 12.66 3.79
CA TYR A 231 -6.03 12.42 3.11
C TYR A 231 -6.83 11.36 3.85
N LEU A 232 -8.04 11.71 4.30
CA LEU A 232 -8.97 10.77 4.91
C LEU A 232 -10.06 10.38 3.92
N GLY A 233 -10.16 9.09 3.60
CA GLY A 233 -11.16 8.51 2.71
C GLY A 233 -12.53 8.42 3.37
N VAL A 234 -13.17 9.58 3.57
CA VAL A 234 -14.47 9.73 4.25
C VAL A 234 -15.66 9.88 3.30
N ILE A 235 -15.41 9.84 1.99
CA ILE A 235 -16.43 9.97 0.94
C ILE A 235 -16.84 8.59 0.44
N HIS A 236 -18.14 8.30 0.47
CA HIS A 236 -18.72 7.03 0.04
C HIS A 236 -19.80 7.26 -1.04
N HIS A 237 -19.93 6.31 -1.97
CA HIS A 237 -20.95 6.40 -3.02
C HIS A 237 -22.35 6.50 -2.42
N ASP A 238 -23.12 7.48 -2.92
CA ASP A 238 -24.50 7.77 -2.53
C ASP A 238 -24.73 7.89 -1.00
N ASP A 239 -23.78 8.52 -0.29
CA ASP A 239 -23.86 8.70 1.18
C ASP A 239 -23.52 10.12 1.64
N ARG A 240 -24.03 11.13 0.92
CA ARG A 240 -23.69 12.54 1.18
C ARG A 240 -23.92 12.98 2.63
N GLU A 241 -24.96 12.47 3.29
CA GLU A 241 -25.23 12.77 4.69
C GLU A 241 -24.22 12.11 5.63
N GLY A 242 -23.89 10.84 5.39
CA GLY A 242 -22.82 10.16 6.09
C GLY A 242 -21.47 10.85 5.88
N ASP A 243 -21.18 11.30 4.65
CA ASP A 243 -19.91 11.96 4.32
C ASP A 243 -19.72 13.18 5.21
N ARG A 244 -20.78 13.99 5.35
CA ARG A 244 -20.77 15.15 6.25
C ARG A 244 -20.55 14.77 7.70
N ARG A 245 -21.15 13.68 8.19
CA ARG A 245 -20.96 13.21 9.56
C ARG A 245 -19.51 12.77 9.80
N ARG A 246 -18.93 11.99 8.88
CA ARG A 246 -17.53 11.54 8.95
C ARG A 246 -16.55 12.71 8.86
N ILE A 247 -16.78 13.66 7.95
CA ILE A 247 -15.98 14.90 7.89
C ILE A 247 -16.05 15.63 9.23
N ALA A 248 -17.25 15.84 9.77
CA ALA A 248 -17.42 16.54 11.04
C ALA A 248 -16.77 15.78 12.21
N ALA A 249 -16.75 14.45 12.19
CA ALA A 249 -16.06 13.63 13.19
C ALA A 249 -14.55 13.75 13.10
N ALA A 250 -14.00 13.64 11.89
CA ALA A 250 -12.57 13.78 11.63
C ALA A 250 -12.04 15.19 11.90
N SER A 251 -12.83 16.25 11.69
CA SER A 251 -12.40 17.63 11.94
C SER A 251 -12.36 18.03 13.43
N ARG A 252 -12.71 17.13 14.35
CA ARG A 252 -12.70 17.39 15.81
C ARG A 252 -11.45 16.90 16.52
N THR A 253 -10.53 16.27 15.81
CA THR A 253 -9.28 15.69 16.34
C THR A 253 -8.13 16.66 16.29
#